data_AF-A0A2V6B525-F1
#
_entry.id   AF-A0A2V6B525-F1
#
_cell.length_a   1.000
_cell.length_b   1.000
_cell.length_c   1.000
_cell.angle_alpha   90.00
_cell.angle_beta   90.00
_cell.angle_gamma   90.00
#
_symmetry.space_group_name_H-M   'P 1'
#
loop_
_entity.id
_entity.type
_entity.pdbx_description
1 polymer ?
#
loop_
_entity_poly.entity_id
_entity_poly.type
_entity_poly.pdbx_seq_one_letter_code
_entity_poly.pdbx_strand_id
1 'polypeptide(L)'
;DDLALPLGRLRLRERGGSGGHNGLESIIMQFGTEEIPRLRIGIGEAPREGSVDYVLSRFFDEEKPLVRSTINRALEAVKCAIDNGLVSAMNTFNKTEEI
;
A
#
# COMPACT_ATOMS: atom_id res chain seq x y z
N ASP A 1 -0.58 -4.28 2.68
CA ASP A 1 -0.75 -3.17 3.65
C ASP A 1 0.62 -2.59 3.96
N ASP A 2 0.68 -1.39 4.54
CA ASP A 2 1.95 -0.72 4.79
C ASP A 2 1.92 0.20 6.02
N LEU A 3 2.76 -0.12 6.99
CA LEU A 3 2.88 0.63 8.26
C LEU A 3 3.69 1.92 8.13
N ALA A 4 4.50 2.07 7.08
CA ALA A 4 5.29 3.28 6.86
C ALA A 4 4.50 4.38 6.12
N LEU A 5 3.23 4.12 5.82
CA LEU A 5 2.34 5.05 5.16
C LEU A 5 1.15 5.39 6.08
N PRO A 6 0.80 6.68 6.23
CA PRO A 6 -0.41 7.08 6.94
C PRO A 6 -1.65 6.39 6.39
N LEU A 7 -2.66 6.21 7.24
CA LEU A 7 -3.93 5.62 6.84
C LEU A 7 -4.51 6.39 5.65
N GLY A 8 -4.88 5.64 4.62
CA GLY A 8 -5.50 6.18 3.41
C GLY A 8 -4.52 6.68 2.35
N ARG A 9 -3.22 6.66 2.62
CA ARG A 9 -2.20 7.01 1.64
C ARG A 9 -1.90 5.83 0.72
N LEU A 10 -1.85 6.10 -0.58
CA LEU A 10 -1.45 5.13 -1.60
C LEU A 10 -0.03 5.40 -2.09
N ARG A 11 0.68 4.35 -2.46
CA ARG A 11 1.95 4.47 -3.19
C ARG A 11 2.22 3.27 -4.07
N LEU A 12 2.18 3.47 -5.38
CA LEU A 12 2.70 2.55 -6.38
C LEU A 12 4.23 2.60 -6.42
N ARG A 13 4.84 1.43 -6.58
CA ARG A 13 6.28 1.23 -6.76
C ARG A 13 6.50 0.20 -7.87
N GLU A 14 7.50 0.45 -8.72
CA GLU A 14 7.91 -0.50 -9.77
C GLU A 14 8.69 -1.68 -9.17
N ARG A 15 9.47 -1.42 -8.12
CA ARG A 15 10.36 -2.39 -7.48
C ARG A 15 10.73 -2.00 -6.04
N GLY A 16 11.48 -2.89 -5.39
CA GLY A 16 12.13 -2.68 -4.09
C GLY A 16 12.01 -3.87 -3.15
N GLY A 17 12.71 -3.80 -2.02
CA GLY A 17 12.67 -4.83 -0.98
C GLY A 17 11.31 -4.94 -0.27
N SER A 18 11.20 -5.94 0.62
CA SER A 18 9.97 -6.24 1.35
C SER A 18 9.61 -5.22 2.42
N GLY A 19 10.59 -4.46 2.93
CA GLY A 19 10.38 -3.50 4.02
C GLY A 19 9.89 -4.15 5.32
N GLY A 20 10.19 -5.43 5.53
CA GLY A 20 9.71 -6.20 6.68
C GLY A 20 8.32 -6.83 6.50
N HIS A 21 7.69 -6.69 5.33
CA HIS A 21 6.40 -7.31 5.05
C HIS A 21 6.57 -8.78 4.63
N ASN A 22 6.24 -9.72 5.53
CA ASN A 22 6.45 -11.16 5.35
C ASN A 22 5.87 -11.73 4.04
N GLY A 23 4.66 -11.31 3.64
CA GLY A 23 4.06 -11.78 2.39
C GLY A 23 4.80 -11.31 1.14
N LEU A 24 5.42 -10.13 1.20
CA LEU A 24 6.15 -9.55 0.08
C LEU A 24 7.56 -10.14 0.01
N GLU A 25 8.17 -10.40 1.16
CA GLU A 25 9.40 -11.18 1.28
C GLU A 25 9.24 -12.56 0.63
N SER A 26 8.16 -13.27 0.97
CA SER A 26 7.86 -14.58 0.38
C SER A 26 7.76 -14.50 -1.16
N ILE A 27 7.03 -13.51 -1.69
CA ILE A 27 6.92 -13.30 -3.15
C ILE A 27 8.31 -13.05 -3.76
N ILE A 28 9.08 -12.10 -3.22
CA ILE A 28 10.42 -11.77 -3.73
C ILE A 28 11.33 -13.01 -3.74
N MET A 29 11.33 -13.79 -2.65
CA MET A 29 12.11 -15.02 -2.55
C MET A 29 11.70 -16.06 -3.60
N GLN A 30 10.40 -16.26 -3.84
CA GLN A 30 9.90 -17.25 -4.80
C GLN A 30 10.22 -16.87 -6.25
N PHE A 31 10.15 -15.58 -6.58
CA PHE A 31 10.45 -15.10 -7.94
C PHE A 31 11.94 -14.77 -8.14
N GLY A 32 12.74 -14.71 -7.07
CA GLY A 32 14.17 -14.38 -7.13
C GLY A 32 14.46 -12.95 -7.58
N THR A 33 13.52 -12.03 -7.42
CA THR A 33 13.64 -10.64 -7.90
C THR A 33 12.83 -9.65 -7.08
N GLU A 34 13.36 -8.44 -6.94
CA GLU A 34 12.66 -7.28 -6.37
C GLU A 34 11.91 -6.45 -7.43
N GLU A 35 12.03 -6.80 -8.71
CA GLU A 35 11.42 -6.12 -9.86
C GLU A 35 9.92 -6.47 -10.00
N ILE A 36 9.19 -6.30 -8.89
CA ILE A 36 7.77 -6.65 -8.77
C ILE A 36 6.98 -5.36 -8.51
N PRO A 37 6.18 -4.90 -9.48
CA PRO A 37 5.27 -3.78 -9.28
C PRO A 37 4.30 -4.04 -8.13
N ARG A 38 4.11 -3.05 -7.26
CA ARG A 38 3.20 -3.19 -6.12
C ARG A 38 2.51 -1.88 -5.76
N LEU A 39 1.25 -2.00 -5.35
CA LEU A 39 0.49 -0.93 -4.73
C LEU A 39 0.59 -1.08 -3.21
N ARG A 40 1.19 -0.09 -2.55
CA ARG A 40 1.24 0.03 -1.09
C ARG A 40 0.01 0.83 -0.64
N ILE A 41 -0.69 0.31 0.35
CA ILE A 41 -1.87 0.93 0.96
C ILE A 41 -1.54 1.18 2.41
N GLY A 42 -1.48 2.45 2.80
CA GLY A 42 -1.18 2.86 4.16
C GLY A 42 -2.29 2.50 5.12
N ILE A 43 -1.91 1.84 6.20
CA ILE A 43 -2.82 1.43 7.26
C ILE A 43 -2.62 2.25 8.55
N GLY A 44 -1.69 3.21 8.54
CA GLY A 44 -1.32 3.99 9.72
C GLY A 44 0.00 3.50 10.33
N GLU A 45 0.62 4.39 11.12
CA GLU A 45 1.87 4.07 11.80
C GLU A 45 1.56 3.26 13.07
N ALA A 46 1.94 1.98 13.07
CA ALA A 46 1.82 1.15 14.26
C ALA A 46 2.82 1.61 15.34
N PRO A 47 2.46 1.48 16.63
CA PRO A 47 3.44 1.58 17.70
C PRO A 47 4.59 0.58 17.48
N ARG A 48 5.81 0.95 17.86
CA ARG A 48 7.00 0.08 17.71
C ARG A 48 6.80 -1.29 18.38
N GLU A 49 6.12 -1.31 19.52
CA GLU A 49 5.71 -2.52 20.22
C GLU A 49 4.27 -2.84 19.79
N GLY A 50 4.02 -4.06 19.28
CA GLY A 50 2.68 -4.49 18.87
C GLY A 50 2.32 -4.26 17.40
N SER A 51 3.31 -4.05 16.51
CA SER A 51 3.06 -3.92 15.07
C SER A 51 2.35 -5.13 14.46
N VAL A 52 2.61 -6.34 14.98
CA VAL A 52 1.90 -7.57 14.57
C VAL A 52 0.42 -7.49 14.94
N ASP A 53 0.12 -7.13 16.20
CA ASP A 53 -1.26 -7.02 16.67
C ASP A 53 -2.01 -5.91 15.93
N TYR A 54 -1.33 -4.80 15.61
CA TYR A 54 -1.90 -3.71 14.82
C TYR A 54 -2.36 -4.17 13.44
N VAL A 55 -1.51 -4.89 12.70
CA VAL A 55 -1.84 -5.40 11.34
C VAL A 55 -3.00 -6.41 11.37
N LEU A 56 -3.11 -7.18 12.45
CA LEU A 56 -4.16 -8.18 12.62
C LEU A 56 -5.46 -7.62 13.21
N SER A 57 -5.44 -6.37 13.69
CA SER A 57 -6.60 -5.71 14.30
C SER A 57 -7.60 -5.20 13.25
N ARG A 58 -8.79 -4.82 13.71
CA ARG A 58 -9.80 -4.16 12.88
C ARG A 58 -9.63 -2.64 12.99
N PHE A 59 -9.85 -1.95 11.88
CA PHE A 59 -10.02 -0.49 11.88
C PHE A 59 -11.16 -0.04 12.80
N PHE A 60 -10.98 1.11 13.43
CA PHE A 60 -12.01 1.78 14.24
C PHE A 60 -13.19 2.23 13.36
N ASP A 61 -14.36 2.43 13.97
CA ASP A 61 -15.58 2.81 13.23
C ASP A 61 -15.42 4.15 12.50
N GLU A 62 -14.68 5.07 13.11
CA GLU A 62 -14.36 6.40 12.59
C GLU A 62 -13.42 6.33 11.38
N GLU A 63 -12.60 5.28 11.27
CA GLU A 63 -11.64 5.08 10.17
C GLU A 63 -12.29 4.42 8.95
N LYS A 64 -13.36 3.65 9.14
CA LYS A 64 -14.02 2.89 8.07
C LYS A 64 -14.39 3.73 6.84
N PRO A 65 -14.90 4.97 6.94
CA PRO A 65 -15.16 5.81 5.78
C PRO A 65 -13.89 6.09 4.97
N LEU A 66 -12.78 6.43 5.64
CA LEU A 66 -11.49 6.68 4.99
C LEU A 66 -10.94 5.40 4.35
N VAL A 67 -11.00 4.26 5.04
CA VAL A 67 -10.59 2.96 4.50
C VAL A 67 -11.37 2.61 3.23
N ARG A 68 -12.70 2.80 3.24
CA ARG A 68 -13.54 2.52 2.06
C ARG A 68 -13.19 3.43 0.89
N SER A 69 -13.00 4.73 1.13
CA SER A 69 -12.53 5.69 0.12
C SER A 69 -11.19 5.27 -0.48
N THR A 70 -10.26 4.84 0.39
CA THR A 70 -8.92 4.40 0.01
C THR A 70 -8.94 3.16 -0.86
N ILE A 71 -9.80 2.18 -0.53
CA ILE A 71 -9.98 0.97 -1.34
C ILE A 71 -10.50 1.33 -2.75
N ASN A 72 -11.45 2.26 -2.86
CA ASN A 72 -11.94 2.72 -4.16
C ASN A 72 -10.84 3.40 -4.98
N ARG A 73 -10.05 4.28 -4.36
CA ARG A 73 -8.88 4.91 -5.00
C ARG A 73 -7.81 3.89 -5.40
N ALA A 74 -7.60 2.86 -4.58
CA ALA A 74 -6.69 1.76 -4.89
C ALA A 74 -7.15 0.97 -6.13
N LEU A 75 -8.46 0.73 -6.27
CA LEU A 75 -9.04 0.11 -7.45
C LEU A 75 -8.78 0.95 -8.71
N GLU A 76 -8.97 2.26 -8.63
CA GLU A 76 -8.68 3.19 -9.74
C GLU A 76 -7.19 3.21 -10.08
N ALA A 77 -6.31 3.17 -9.08
CA ALA A 77 -4.87 3.10 -9.29
C ALA A 77 -4.44 1.82 -10.01
N VAL A 78 -4.99 0.67 -9.62
CA VAL A 78 -4.73 -0.62 -10.27
C VAL A 78 -5.26 -0.61 -11.70
N LYS A 79 -6.48 -0.13 -11.95
CA LYS A 79 -7.04 0.01 -13.30
C LYS A 79 -6.17 0.90 -14.18
N CYS A 80 -5.78 2.08 -13.68
CA CYS A 80 -4.90 2.97 -14.42
C CYS A 80 -3.54 2.33 -14.73
N ALA A 81 -2.97 1.54 -13.82
CA ALA A 81 -1.71 0.84 -14.05
C ALA A 81 -1.82 -0.20 -15.17
N ILE A 82 -2.97 -0.89 -15.25
CA ILE A 82 -3.26 -1.88 -16.29
C ILE A 82 -3.51 -1.19 -17.64
N ASP A 83 -4.38 -0.17 -17.66
CA ASP A 83 -4.87 0.45 -18.89
C ASP A 83 -3.86 1.45 -19.50
N ASN A 84 -3.19 2.22 -18.65
CA ASN A 84 -2.33 3.35 -19.05
C ASN A 84 -0.85 3.16 -18.66
N GLY A 85 -0.50 2.01 -18.08
CA GLY A 85 0.85 1.70 -17.64
C GLY A 85 1.23 2.25 -16.27
N LEU A 86 2.21 1.59 -15.65
CA LEU A 86 2.60 1.83 -14.26
C LEU A 86 3.11 3.25 -13.98
N VAL A 87 3.91 3.82 -14.89
CA VAL A 87 4.43 5.19 -14.75
C VAL A 87 3.31 6.23 -14.71
N SER A 88 2.30 6.08 -15.58
CA SER A 88 1.13 6.96 -15.60
C SER A 88 0.34 6.86 -14.30
N ALA A 89 0.11 5.64 -13.82
CA ALA A 89 -0.56 5.40 -12.55
C ALA A 89 0.25 5.97 -11.38
N MET A 90 1.57 5.80 -11.35
CA MET A 90 2.43 6.39 -10.32
C MET A 90 2.32 7.92 -10.31
N ASN A 91 2.39 8.57 -11.47
CA ASN A 91 2.28 10.02 -11.58
C ASN A 91 0.92 10.56 -11.11
N THR A 92 -0.14 9.76 -11.27
CA THR A 92 -1.50 10.15 -10.88
C THR A 92 -1.75 9.88 -9.39
N PHE A 93 -1.39 8.70 -8.89
CA PHE A 93 -1.81 8.20 -7.57
C PHE A 93 -0.75 8.29 -6.46
N ASN A 94 0.53 8.57 -6.78
CA ASN A 94 1.56 8.78 -5.75
C ASN A 94 1.62 10.22 -5.24
N LYS A 95 0.82 11.12 -5.82
CA LYS A 95 0.75 12.51 -5.37
C LYS A 95 0.26 12.55 -3.93
N THR A 96 0.93 13.34 -3.09
CA THR A 96 0.40 13.67 -1.76
C THR A 96 -0.82 14.55 -1.99
N GLU A 97 -2.01 14.07 -1.64
CA GLU A 97 -3.12 15.00 -1.38
C GLU A 97 -2.71 15.80 -0.14
N GLU A 98 -2.57 17.12 -0.29
CA GLU A 98 -2.58 18.03 0.85
C GLU A 98 -3.95 17.85 1.51
N ILE A 99 -3.92 17.37 2.76
CA ILE A 99 -5.10 17.32 3.64
C ILE A 99 -5.27 18.71 4.25
#